data_AF-A0A953PSL8-F1
#
_entry.id   AF-A0A953PSL8-F1
#
_cell.length_a   1.000
_cell.length_b   1.000
_cell.length_c   1.000
_cell.angle_alpha   90.00
_cell.angle_beta   90.00
_cell.angle_gamma   90.00
#
_symmetry.space_group_name_H-M   'P 1'
#
loop_
_entity.id
_entity.type
_entity.pdbx_description
1 polymer ?
#
loop_
_entity_poly.entity_id
_entity_poly.type
_entity_poly.pdbx_seq_one_letter_code
_entity_poly.pdbx_strand_id
1 'polypeptide(L)'
;MENPAPEPGCDPRAEYLQRLDALRTSQAHYENQHRRLGIAKLFLGGITLVVIGLALAAKVISVLWVAAPLLAIVVLAVIHERVLKRRDRSSRIVAYYDRALARIDHRWMGTGEAGERFHDASHPYSRDLDLFGEGSLFQFLCQARTRAGQETLAHWLLVPSLA
;
A
#
# COMPACT_ATOMS: atom_id res chain seq x y z
N MET A 1 5.75 -22.26 32.89
CA MET A 1 5.31 -20.89 33.19
C MET A 1 4.27 -20.56 32.14
N GLU A 2 3.03 -20.91 32.43
CA GLU A 2 1.87 -20.70 31.55
C GLU A 2 1.55 -19.21 31.55
N ASN A 3 1.59 -18.56 30.38
CA ASN A 3 1.29 -17.14 30.26
C ASN A 3 -0.23 -16.96 30.36
N PRO A 4 -0.77 -16.18 31.32
CA PRO A 4 -2.22 -16.03 31.47
C PRO A 4 -2.83 -15.48 30.18
N ALA A 5 -3.97 -16.05 29.77
CA ALA A 5 -4.72 -15.61 28.60
C ALA A 5 -5.07 -14.12 28.73
N PRO A 6 -4.88 -13.32 27.67
CA PRO A 6 -5.06 -11.88 27.76
C PRO A 6 -6.54 -11.52 28.00
N GLU A 7 -6.76 -10.63 28.96
CA GLU A 7 -8.05 -10.02 29.31
C GLU A 7 -8.78 -9.48 28.05
N PRO A 8 -10.11 -9.72 27.90
CA PRO A 8 -10.87 -9.29 26.74
C PRO A 8 -10.98 -7.76 26.74
N GLY A 9 -10.05 -7.12 26.04
CA GLY A 9 -9.86 -5.66 26.01
C GLY A 9 -8.39 -5.22 26.04
N CYS A 10 -7.44 -6.12 26.30
CA CYS A 10 -6.04 -5.76 26.56
C CYS A 10 -5.01 -6.40 25.60
N ASP A 11 -5.43 -7.23 24.62
CA ASP A 11 -4.52 -7.79 23.61
C ASP A 11 -4.49 -6.94 22.31
N PRO A 12 -3.44 -6.14 22.08
CA PRO A 12 -3.31 -5.36 20.84
C PRO A 12 -3.24 -6.25 19.59
N ARG A 13 -2.79 -7.51 19.73
CA ARG A 13 -2.72 -8.45 18.61
C ARG A 13 -4.10 -8.87 18.13
N ALA A 14 -4.99 -9.23 19.06
CA ALA A 14 -6.36 -9.61 18.74
C ALA A 14 -7.11 -8.48 18.01
N GLU A 15 -6.98 -7.24 18.49
CA GLU A 15 -7.58 -6.06 17.85
C GLU A 15 -7.01 -5.84 16.43
N TYR A 16 -5.69 -5.94 16.25
CA TYR A 16 -5.07 -5.76 14.94
C TYR A 16 -5.48 -6.85 13.94
N LEU A 17 -5.59 -8.10 14.40
CA LEU A 17 -6.08 -9.20 13.58
C LEU A 17 -7.54 -8.99 13.16
N GLN A 18 -8.40 -8.56 14.09
CA GLN A 18 -9.81 -8.27 13.78
C GLN A 18 -9.95 -7.16 12.74
N ARG A 19 -9.21 -6.06 12.91
CA ARG A 19 -9.21 -4.95 11.93
C ARG A 19 -8.64 -5.37 10.57
N LEU A 20 -7.58 -6.16 10.58
CA LEU A 20 -6.97 -6.69 9.36
C LEU A 20 -7.93 -7.59 8.59
N ASP A 21 -8.68 -8.45 9.27
CA ASP A 21 -9.66 -9.33 8.64
C ASP A 21 -10.84 -8.54 8.03
N ALA A 22 -11.37 -7.55 8.76
CA ALA A 22 -12.38 -6.63 8.23
C ALA A 22 -11.88 -5.84 6.99
N LEU A 23 -10.59 -5.47 6.97
CA LEU A 23 -9.99 -4.81 5.81
C LEU A 23 -9.79 -5.78 4.65
N ARG A 24 -9.32 -7.01 4.90
CA ARG A 24 -9.10 -8.03 3.85
C ARG A 24 -10.39 -8.48 3.19
N THR A 25 -11.46 -8.66 3.95
CA THR A 25 -12.81 -8.94 3.40
C THR A 25 -13.28 -7.81 2.49
N SER A 26 -13.03 -6.55 2.87
CA SER A 26 -13.31 -5.39 2.00
C SER A 26 -12.40 -5.34 0.76
N GLN A 27 -11.14 -5.81 0.88
CA GLN A 27 -10.17 -5.83 -0.21
C GLN A 27 -10.49 -6.88 -1.28
N ALA A 28 -11.03 -8.05 -0.87
CA ALA A 28 -11.46 -9.10 -1.80
C ALA A 28 -12.54 -8.60 -2.78
N HIS A 29 -13.38 -7.64 -2.37
CA HIS A 29 -14.32 -6.97 -3.26
C HIS A 29 -13.62 -6.10 -4.32
N TYR A 30 -12.53 -5.40 -3.97
CA TYR A 30 -11.79 -4.56 -4.90
C TYR A 30 -10.93 -5.37 -5.89
N GLU A 31 -10.36 -6.50 -5.48
CA GLU A 31 -9.65 -7.45 -6.36
C GLU A 31 -10.57 -7.94 -7.50
N ASN A 32 -11.80 -8.35 -7.16
CA ASN A 32 -12.79 -8.79 -8.13
C ASN A 32 -13.26 -7.67 -9.06
N GLN A 33 -13.45 -6.46 -8.53
CA GLN A 33 -13.79 -5.29 -9.34
C GLN A 33 -12.66 -4.93 -10.31
N HIS A 34 -11.40 -4.99 -9.86
CA HIS A 34 -10.23 -4.71 -10.69
C HIS A 34 -10.15 -5.68 -11.89
N ARG A 35 -10.32 -6.99 -11.65
CA ARG A 35 -10.35 -8.01 -12.69
C ARG A 35 -11.51 -7.80 -13.67
N ARG A 36 -12.71 -7.52 -13.17
CA ARG A 36 -13.89 -7.26 -14.02
C ARG A 36 -13.72 -5.99 -14.86
N LEU A 37 -13.11 -4.94 -14.33
CA LEU A 37 -12.82 -3.71 -15.08
C LEU A 37 -11.76 -3.91 -16.15
N GLY A 38 -10.73 -4.71 -15.88
CA GLY A 38 -9.75 -5.12 -16.89
C GLY A 38 -10.42 -5.86 -18.06
N ILE A 39 -11.25 -6.86 -17.74
CA ILE A 39 -12.01 -7.63 -18.74
C ILE A 39 -13.00 -6.73 -19.51
N ALA A 40 -13.76 -5.88 -18.80
CA ALA A 40 -14.69 -4.94 -19.43
C ALA A 40 -13.98 -3.97 -20.38
N LYS A 41 -12.76 -3.53 -20.05
CA LYS A 41 -11.94 -2.67 -20.91
C LYS A 41 -11.48 -3.39 -22.18
N LEU A 42 -11.12 -4.67 -22.07
CA LEU A 42 -10.80 -5.50 -23.23
C LEU A 42 -12.01 -5.70 -24.15
N PHE A 43 -13.18 -6.01 -23.59
CA PHE A 43 -14.41 -6.14 -24.37
C PHE A 43 -14.81 -4.83 -25.05
N LEU A 44 -14.75 -3.70 -24.33
CA LEU A 44 -15.13 -2.40 -24.89
C LEU A 44 -14.15 -1.94 -25.97
N GLY A 45 -12.84 -2.18 -25.78
CA GLY A 45 -11.83 -1.96 -26.82
C GLY A 45 -12.05 -2.83 -28.05
N GLY A 46 -12.40 -4.11 -27.86
CA GLY A 46 -12.76 -5.03 -28.94
C GLY A 46 -13.99 -4.58 -29.72
N ILE A 47 -15.07 -4.21 -29.02
CA ILE A 47 -16.30 -3.67 -29.65
C ILE A 47 -15.99 -2.39 -30.43
N THR A 48 -15.19 -1.49 -29.84
CA THR A 48 -14.74 -0.27 -30.51
C THR A 48 -14.01 -0.57 -31.82
N LEU A 49 -13.07 -1.52 -31.80
CA LEU A 49 -12.31 -1.92 -32.99
C LEU A 49 -13.22 -2.51 -34.08
N VAL A 50 -14.19 -3.34 -33.69
CA VAL A 50 -15.17 -3.93 -34.61
C VAL A 50 -16.06 -2.85 -35.24
N VAL A 51 -16.56 -1.89 -34.44
CA VAL A 51 -17.37 -0.77 -34.93
C VAL A 51 -16.59 0.11 -35.90
N ILE A 52 -15.32 0.41 -35.60
CA ILE A 52 -14.43 1.16 -36.51
C ILE A 52 -14.21 0.37 -37.81
N GLY A 53 -13.92 -0.93 -37.72
CA GLY A 53 -13.73 -1.78 -38.90
C GLY A 53 -14.96 -1.86 -39.80
N LEU A 54 -16.15 -2.01 -39.21
CA LEU A 54 -17.42 -2.04 -39.94
C LEU A 54 -17.76 -0.69 -40.58
N ALA A 55 -17.52 0.42 -39.86
CA ALA A 55 -17.75 1.77 -40.38
C ALA A 55 -16.82 2.11 -41.56
N LEU A 56 -15.56 1.67 -41.50
CA LEU A 56 -14.60 1.79 -42.61
C LEU A 56 -15.03 0.94 -43.82
N ALA A 57 -15.47 -0.30 -43.59
CA ALA A 57 -15.97 -1.18 -44.66
C ALA A 57 -17.24 -0.64 -45.34
N ALA A 58 -18.14 -0.02 -44.57
CA ALA A 58 -19.37 0.58 -45.07
C ALA A 58 -19.18 1.93 -45.79
N LYS A 59 -17.97 2.54 -45.78
CA LYS A 59 -17.65 3.87 -46.35
C LYS A 59 -18.52 5.03 -45.84
N VAL A 60 -19.27 4.86 -44.74
CA VAL A 60 -20.07 5.91 -44.11
C VAL A 60 -19.30 6.45 -42.91
N ILE A 61 -18.41 7.44 -43.14
CA ILE A 61 -17.65 8.08 -42.06
C ILE A 61 -18.45 9.30 -41.58
N SER A 62 -19.45 9.06 -40.74
CA SER A 62 -20.02 10.13 -39.91
C SER A 62 -19.21 10.21 -38.61
N VAL A 63 -18.68 11.40 -38.30
CA VAL A 63 -17.81 11.70 -37.15
C VAL A 63 -18.40 11.18 -35.82
N LEU A 64 -19.73 11.13 -35.72
CA LEU A 64 -20.47 10.63 -34.56
C LEU A 64 -20.20 9.14 -34.25
N TRP A 65 -19.95 8.30 -35.26
CA TRP A 65 -19.69 6.86 -35.08
C TRP A 65 -18.30 6.57 -34.50
N VAL A 66 -17.35 7.50 -34.67
CA VAL A 66 -16.00 7.40 -34.08
C VAL A 66 -15.95 8.06 -32.70
N ALA A 67 -16.72 9.14 -32.51
CA ALA A 67 -16.76 9.85 -31.24
C ALA A 67 -17.37 9.02 -30.09
N ALA A 68 -18.42 8.24 -30.36
CA ALA A 68 -19.08 7.41 -29.34
C ALA A 68 -18.14 6.36 -28.68
N PRO A 69 -17.41 5.51 -29.42
CA PRO A 69 -16.50 4.56 -28.81
C PRO A 69 -15.27 5.23 -28.16
N LEU A 70 -14.78 6.33 -28.75
CA LEU A 70 -13.70 7.11 -28.14
C LEU A 70 -14.11 7.64 -26.76
N LEU A 71 -15.31 8.21 -26.64
CA LEU A 71 -15.87 8.68 -25.38
C LEU A 71 -16.02 7.53 -24.37
N ALA A 72 -16.48 6.37 -24.81
CA ALA A 72 -16.65 5.19 -23.96
C ALA A 72 -15.31 4.70 -23.37
N ILE A 73 -14.23 4.70 -24.17
CA ILE A 73 -12.87 4.37 -23.71
C ILE A 73 -12.39 5.36 -22.65
N VAL A 74 -12.60 6.66 -22.87
CA VAL A 74 -12.18 7.72 -21.92
C VAL A 74 -12.92 7.57 -20.58
N VAL A 75 -14.25 7.41 -20.60
CA VAL A 75 -15.05 7.21 -19.38
C VAL A 75 -14.57 5.98 -18.62
N LEU A 76 -14.32 4.87 -19.33
CA LEU A 76 -13.85 3.64 -18.69
C LEU A 76 -12.44 3.78 -18.11
N ALA A 77 -11.54 4.52 -18.76
CA ALA A 77 -10.21 4.80 -18.25
C ALA A 77 -10.26 5.59 -16.92
N VAL A 78 -11.12 6.61 -16.83
CA VAL A 78 -11.31 7.39 -15.59
C VAL A 78 -11.88 6.53 -14.46
N ILE A 79 -12.85 5.67 -14.75
CA ILE A 79 -13.42 4.75 -13.75
C ILE A 79 -12.34 3.76 -13.28
N HIS A 80 -11.55 3.21 -14.21
CA HIS A 80 -10.47 2.27 -13.90
C HIS A 80 -9.42 2.90 -12.98
N GLU A 81 -8.95 4.11 -13.28
CA GLU A 81 -8.00 4.81 -12.42
C GLU A 81 -8.55 5.06 -11.02
N ARG A 82 -9.83 5.45 -10.90
CA ARG A 82 -10.46 5.65 -9.59
C ARG A 82 -10.51 4.37 -8.77
N VAL A 83 -10.80 3.23 -9.40
CA VAL A 83 -10.81 1.93 -8.72
C VAL A 83 -9.39 1.48 -8.36
N LEU A 84 -8.41 1.72 -9.23
CA LEU A 84 -7.01 1.42 -8.93
C LEU A 84 -6.51 2.22 -7.73
N LYS A 85 -6.76 3.53 -7.68
CA LYS A 85 -6.41 4.39 -6.53
C LYS A 85 -7.06 3.92 -5.24
N ARG A 86 -8.31 3.43 -5.28
CA ARG A 86 -8.99 2.86 -4.11
C ARG A 86 -8.35 1.55 -3.66
N ARG A 87 -8.00 0.66 -4.59
CA ARG A 87 -7.26 -0.58 -4.31
C ARG A 87 -5.91 -0.28 -3.67
N ASP A 88 -5.14 0.64 -4.23
CA ASP A 88 -3.81 1.01 -3.71
C ASP A 88 -3.90 1.57 -2.29
N ARG A 89 -4.90 2.42 -2.02
CA ARG A 89 -5.14 2.92 -0.66
C ARG A 89 -5.44 1.78 0.31
N SER A 90 -6.31 0.83 -0.07
CA SER A 90 -6.64 -0.33 0.76
C SER A 90 -5.42 -1.21 1.02
N SER A 91 -4.64 -1.50 -0.02
CA SER A 91 -3.42 -2.30 0.08
C SER A 91 -2.39 -1.68 1.01
N ARG A 92 -2.22 -0.34 0.97
CA ARG A 92 -1.33 0.38 1.89
C ARG A 92 -1.75 0.25 3.36
N ILE A 93 -3.06 0.22 3.64
CA ILE A 93 -3.58 0.05 5.01
C ILE A 93 -3.35 -1.39 5.48
N VAL A 94 -3.65 -2.38 4.64
CA VAL A 94 -3.38 -3.80 4.98
C VAL A 94 -1.89 -4.02 5.24
N ALA A 95 -1.03 -3.53 4.36
CA ALA A 95 0.42 -3.61 4.54
C ALA A 95 0.93 -2.85 5.79
N TYR A 96 0.17 -1.89 6.33
CA TYR A 96 0.48 -1.22 7.59
C TYR A 96 0.20 -2.14 8.78
N TYR A 97 -0.98 -2.76 8.83
CA TYR A 97 -1.34 -3.71 9.88
C TYR A 97 -0.49 -4.99 9.84
N ASP A 98 -0.16 -5.51 8.66
CA ASP A 98 0.74 -6.66 8.53
C ASP A 98 2.13 -6.36 9.12
N ARG A 99 2.68 -5.16 8.88
CA ARG A 99 3.94 -4.73 9.50
C ARG A 99 3.82 -4.50 11.01
N ALA A 100 2.67 -4.02 11.48
CA ALA A 100 2.42 -3.86 12.90
C ALA A 100 2.35 -5.23 13.62
N LEU A 101 1.71 -6.23 13.02
CA LEU A 101 1.69 -7.60 13.54
C LEU A 101 3.07 -8.25 13.47
N ALA A 102 3.81 -8.07 12.37
CA ALA A 102 5.20 -8.56 12.27
C ALA A 102 6.09 -7.97 13.37
N ARG A 103 5.83 -6.74 13.80
CA ARG A 103 6.52 -6.10 14.93
C ARG A 103 6.21 -6.78 16.26
N ILE A 104 4.94 -7.07 16.52
CA ILE A 104 4.48 -7.78 17.72
C ILE A 104 5.03 -9.22 17.73
N ASP A 105 5.07 -9.88 16.58
CA ASP A 105 5.59 -11.25 16.43
C ASP A 105 7.13 -11.31 16.36
N HIS A 106 7.85 -10.20 16.55
CA HIS A 106 9.31 -10.11 16.41
C HIS A 106 9.88 -10.51 15.02
N ARG A 107 9.05 -10.48 13.96
CA ARG A 107 9.41 -10.78 12.55
C ARG A 107 9.58 -9.53 11.69
N TRP A 108 10.06 -8.43 12.27
CA TRP A 108 10.12 -7.11 11.62
C TRP A 108 11.46 -6.82 10.93
N MET A 109 12.53 -7.52 11.30
CA MET A 109 13.88 -7.29 10.78
C MET A 109 13.91 -7.47 9.24
N GLY A 110 14.62 -6.58 8.55
CA GLY A 110 14.74 -6.62 7.09
C GLY A 110 13.50 -6.13 6.29
N THR A 111 12.38 -5.81 6.96
CA THR A 111 11.14 -5.41 6.26
C THR A 111 10.94 -3.90 6.08
N GLY A 112 11.79 -3.09 6.71
CA GLY A 112 11.66 -1.63 6.77
C GLY A 112 12.96 -0.88 6.51
N GLU A 113 12.90 0.46 6.53
CA GLU A 113 14.07 1.31 6.36
C GLU A 113 15.02 1.15 7.55
N ALA A 114 16.21 0.60 7.30
CA ALA A 114 17.25 0.37 8.29
C ALA A 114 17.90 1.67 8.82
N GLY A 115 17.79 2.77 8.08
CA GLY A 115 18.37 4.05 8.49
C GLY A 115 19.90 4.11 8.35
N GLU A 116 20.51 3.21 7.58
CA GLU A 116 21.97 3.16 7.31
C GLU A 116 22.58 4.53 6.97
N ARG A 117 21.82 5.38 6.28
CA ARG A 117 22.23 6.75 5.92
C ARG A 117 22.52 7.67 7.12
N PHE A 118 21.99 7.34 8.29
CA PHE A 118 22.13 8.08 9.55
C PHE A 118 23.15 7.43 10.50
N HIS A 119 23.74 6.31 10.09
CA HIS A 119 24.73 5.61 10.88
C HIS A 119 25.99 6.48 11.01
N ASP A 120 26.29 6.88 12.25
CA ASP A 120 27.51 7.60 12.60
C ASP A 120 28.33 6.75 13.58
N ALA A 121 29.47 6.25 13.10
CA ALA A 121 30.38 5.42 13.89
C ALA A 121 31.06 6.18 15.05
N SER A 122 31.05 7.52 15.01
CA SER A 122 31.63 8.37 16.06
C SER A 122 30.65 8.68 17.19
N HIS A 123 29.38 8.31 17.05
CA HIS A 123 28.36 8.63 18.03
C HIS A 123 28.49 7.77 19.31
N PRO A 124 28.50 8.37 20.51
CA PRO A 124 28.95 7.70 21.75
C PRO A 124 28.26 6.37 22.09
N TYR A 125 26.99 6.21 21.70
CA TYR A 125 26.18 5.02 22.02
C TYR A 125 25.44 4.44 20.81
N SER A 126 25.65 4.99 19.60
CA SER A 126 24.87 4.55 18.43
C SER A 126 25.14 3.10 18.05
N ARG A 127 26.38 2.64 18.28
CA ARG A 127 26.80 1.27 18.03
C ARG A 127 26.32 0.32 19.12
N ASP A 128 26.40 0.71 20.38
CA ASP A 128 26.06 -0.16 21.50
C ASP A 128 24.54 -0.43 21.59
N LEU A 129 23.71 0.55 21.17
CA LEU A 129 22.26 0.41 21.13
C LEU A 129 21.72 -0.06 19.78
N ASP A 130 22.60 -0.40 18.83
CA ASP A 130 22.25 -0.76 17.45
C ASP A 130 21.18 0.20 16.88
N LEU A 131 21.45 1.52 16.90
CA LEU A 131 20.44 2.51 16.55
C LEU A 131 20.07 2.49 15.06
N PHE A 132 21.01 2.16 14.19
CA PHE A 132 20.83 2.14 12.73
C PHE A 132 21.37 0.84 12.14
N GLY A 133 20.79 0.41 11.02
CA GLY A 133 21.13 -0.83 10.33
C GLY A 133 20.01 -1.86 10.33
N GLU A 134 20.27 -3.05 9.79
CA GLU A 134 19.32 -4.16 9.83
C GLU A 134 19.17 -4.69 11.27
N GLY A 135 17.94 -4.85 11.74
CA GLY A 135 17.66 -5.25 13.13
C GLY A 135 17.84 -4.12 14.15
N SER A 136 17.98 -2.87 13.69
CA SER A 136 18.20 -1.71 14.56
C SER A 136 16.93 -1.18 15.25
N LEU A 137 17.14 -0.38 16.31
CA LEU A 137 16.05 0.34 16.98
C LEU A 137 15.33 1.31 16.03
N PHE A 138 16.07 1.99 15.13
CA PHE A 138 15.45 2.83 14.11
C PHE A 138 14.55 2.00 13.19
N GLN A 139 15.01 0.84 12.70
CA GLN A 139 14.19 -0.02 11.84
C GLN A 139 12.93 -0.52 12.58
N PHE A 140 13.05 -0.83 13.87
CA PHE A 140 11.92 -1.22 14.70
C PHE A 140 10.89 -0.10 14.86
N LEU A 141 11.32 1.12 15.17
CA LEU A 141 10.42 2.23 15.49
C LEU A 141 9.89 2.94 14.25
N CYS A 142 10.67 3.04 13.18
CA CYS A 142 10.37 3.89 12.04
C CYS A 142 9.07 3.49 11.32
N GLN A 143 8.11 4.43 11.33
CA GLN A 143 6.85 4.35 10.57
C GLN A 143 6.72 5.48 9.54
N ALA A 144 7.69 6.40 9.53
CA ALA A 144 7.69 7.56 8.65
C ALA A 144 7.74 7.16 7.17
N ARG A 145 6.98 7.88 6.34
CA ARG A 145 6.93 7.69 4.88
C ARG A 145 7.58 8.83 4.10
N THR A 146 8.07 9.83 4.82
CA THR A 146 8.72 11.00 4.26
C THR A 146 10.15 11.07 4.78
N ARG A 147 11.04 11.62 3.95
CA ARG A 147 12.44 11.82 4.31
C ARG A 147 12.58 12.69 5.57
N ALA A 148 11.83 13.79 5.64
CA ALA A 148 11.83 14.67 6.82
C ALA A 148 11.41 13.94 8.11
N GLY A 149 10.43 13.03 8.04
CA GLY A 149 10.02 12.23 9.19
C GLY A 149 11.08 11.21 9.61
N GLN A 150 11.77 10.60 8.65
CA GLN A 150 12.90 9.70 8.92
C GLN A 150 14.07 10.46 9.59
N GLU A 151 14.41 11.64 9.07
CA GLU A 151 15.43 12.54 9.63
C GLU A 151 15.07 12.98 11.06
N THR A 152 13.81 13.31 11.31
CA THR A 152 13.33 13.69 12.65
C THR A 152 13.48 12.56 13.66
N LEU A 153 13.08 11.33 13.30
CA LEU A 153 13.23 10.18 14.19
C LEU A 153 14.70 9.85 14.44
N ALA A 154 15.54 9.89 13.41
CA ALA A 154 16.97 9.68 13.55
C ALA A 154 17.59 10.70 14.51
N HIS A 155 17.19 11.97 14.39
CA HIS A 155 17.63 13.02 15.30
C HIS A 155 17.20 12.77 16.74
N TRP A 156 15.95 12.34 17.00
CA TRP A 156 15.49 12.00 18.35
C TRP A 156 16.25 10.82 18.97
N LEU A 157 16.69 9.84 18.17
CA LEU A 157 17.50 8.72 18.66
C LEU A 157 18.95 9.13 18.98
N LEU A 158 19.52 10.04 18.18
CA LEU A 158 20.87 10.56 18.37
C LEU A 158 20.96 11.64 19.47
N VAL A 159 19.86 12.35 19.73
CA VAL A 159 19.79 13.40 20.75
C VAL A 159 18.53 13.18 21.58
N PRO A 160 18.51 12.17 22.46
CA PRO A 160 17.41 11.95 23.38
C PRO A 160 17.29 13.18 24.26
N SER A 161 16.08 13.72 24.38
CA SER A 161 15.82 14.80 25.32
C SER A 161 16.14 14.31 26.73
N LEU A 162 17.13 14.94 27.37
CA LEU A 162 17.29 14.85 28.82
C LEU A 162 16.07 15.53 29.43
N ALA A 163 15.07 14.72 29.82
CA ALA A 163 13.95 15.14 30.64
C ALA A 163 14.31 14.97 32.12
#